data_AF-A0A524E6E8-F1
#
_entry.id   AF-A0A524E6E8-F1
#
_cell.length_a   1.000
_cell.length_b   1.000
_cell.length_c   1.000
_cell.angle_alpha   90.00
_cell.angle_beta   90.00
_cell.angle_gamma   90.00
#
_symmetry.space_group_name_H-M   'P 1'
#
loop_
_entity.id
_entity.type
_entity.pdbx_description
1 polymer ?
#
loop_
_entity_poly.entity_id
_entity_poly.type
_entity_poly.pdbx_seq_one_letter_code
_entity_poly.pdbx_strand_id
1 'polypeptide(L)' 'MDLANRILEARGFGNQRVNMYWCSSAESEKFVNSVKDAYEKIKRVGPNPITVSKKSK' A
#
# COMPACT_ATOMS: atom_id res chain seq x y z
N MET A 1 -1.64 -7.37 10.34
CA MET A 1 -0.90 -6.43 9.48
C MET A 1 0.61 -6.45 9.68
N ASP A 2 1.10 -6.84 10.86
CA ASP A 2 2.54 -6.85 11.17
C ASP A 2 3.38 -7.75 10.24
N LEU A 3 2.94 -8.99 9.98
CA LEU A 3 3.73 -9.94 9.20
C LEU A 3 3.95 -9.51 7.74
N ALA A 4 2.89 -9.07 7.04
CA ALA A 4 2.98 -8.65 5.65
C ALA A 4 3.92 -7.45 5.49
N ASN A 5 3.80 -6.47 6.37
CA ASN A 5 4.63 -5.26 6.35
C ASN A 5 6.10 -5.60 6.65
N ARG A 6 6.36 -6.51 7.58
CA ARG A 6 7.72 -7.01 7.88
C ARG A 6 8.34 -7.76 6.71
N ILE A 7 7.57 -8.59 6.01
CA ILE A 7 8.05 -9.29 4.81
C ILE A 7 8.39 -8.30 3.70
N LEU A 8 7.54 -7.30 3.46
CA LEU A 8 7.78 -6.27 2.45
C LEU A 8 9.00 -5.41 2.76
N GLU A 9 9.21 -5.07 4.03
CA GLU A 9 10.41 -4.36 4.49
C GLU A 9 11.67 -5.21 4.27
N ALA A 10 11.64 -6.47 4.71
CA ALA A 10 12.77 -7.40 4.57
C ALA A 10 13.15 -7.67 3.11
N ARG A 11 12.20 -7.50 2.17
CA ARG A 11 12.43 -7.64 0.73
C ARG A 11 12.77 -6.32 0.02
N GLY A 12 12.86 -5.21 0.74
CA GLY A 12 13.23 -3.91 0.17
C GLY A 12 12.10 -3.22 -0.61
N PHE A 13 10.84 -3.64 -0.44
CA PHE A 13 9.69 -3.00 -1.07
C PHE A 13 9.10 -1.87 -0.23
N GLY A 14 9.36 -1.86 1.08
CA GLY A 14 8.83 -0.89 2.03
C GLY A 14 7.53 -1.33 2.70
N ASN A 15 7.40 -1.04 3.98
CA ASN A 15 6.32 -1.50 4.87
C ASN A 15 4.97 -0.76 4.74
N GLN A 16 4.87 0.29 3.92
CA GLN A 16 3.65 1.11 3.79
C GLN A 16 2.84 0.81 2.51
N ARG A 17 3.22 -0.21 1.75
CA ARG A 17 2.54 -0.56 0.48
C ARG A 17 1.25 -1.35 0.67
N VAL A 18 1.01 -1.90 1.86
CA VAL A 18 -0.20 -2.68 2.18
C VAL A 18 -0.88 -2.07 3.40
N ASN A 19 -2.09 -1.55 3.18
CA ASN A 19 -2.92 -0.93 4.22
C ASN A 19 -4.24 -1.70 4.35
N MET A 20 -4.70 -1.91 5.58
CA MET A 20 -5.94 -2.61 5.87
C MET A 20 -6.80 -1.73 6.74
N TYR A 21 -8.07 -1.63 6.36
CA TYR A 21 -9.06 -0.80 7.03
C TYR A 21 -10.29 -1.66 7.30
N TRP A 22 -10.88 -1.48 8.47
CA TRP A 22 -12.16 -2.07 8.81
C TRP A 22 -13.25 -1.14 8.31
N CYS A 23 -13.99 -1.55 7.29
CA CYS A 23 -15.08 -0.78 6.71
C CYS A 23 -16.32 -1.68 6.60
N SER A 24 -17.40 -1.29 7.24
CA SER A 24 -18.70 -1.94 7.06
C SER A 24 -19.38 -1.42 5.78
N SER A 25 -20.39 -2.16 5.29
CA SER A 25 -21.07 -1.82 4.04
C SER A 25 -21.84 -0.50 4.08
N ALA A 26 -22.17 0.01 5.26
CA ALA A 26 -22.89 1.28 5.44
C ALA A 26 -21.94 2.50 5.54
N GLU A 27 -20.63 2.29 5.69
CA GLU A 27 -19.66 3.37 5.92
C GLU A 27 -19.00 3.83 4.61
N SER A 28 -19.80 4.33 3.66
CA SER A 28 -19.31 4.78 2.35
C SER A 28 -18.25 5.89 2.43
N GLU A 29 -18.43 6.85 3.33
CA GLU A 29 -17.46 7.94 3.54
C GLU A 29 -16.12 7.44 4.07
N LYS A 30 -16.15 6.48 5.01
CA LYS A 30 -14.95 5.85 5.56
C LYS A 30 -14.20 5.06 4.50
N PHE A 31 -14.92 4.39 3.60
CA PHE A 31 -14.31 3.72 2.44
C PHE A 31 -13.57 4.74 1.56
N VAL A 32 -14.23 5.82 1.17
CA VAL A 32 -13.62 6.87 0.33
C VAL A 32 -12.37 7.45 0.98
N ASN A 33 -12.43 7.75 2.28
CA ASN A 33 -11.29 8.28 3.02
C ASN A 33 -10.15 7.25 3.16
N SER A 34 -10.48 5.98 3.36
CA SER A 34 -9.48 4.89 3.43
C SER A 34 -8.75 4.69 2.11
N VAL A 35 -9.47 4.76 0.98
CA VAL A 35 -8.88 4.68 -0.36
C VAL A 35 -7.98 5.88 -0.64
N LYS A 36 -8.41 7.09 -0.28
CA LYS A 36 -7.58 8.31 -0.41
C LYS A 36 -6.30 8.23 0.41
N ASP A 37 -6.39 7.79 1.67
CA ASP A 37 -5.23 7.61 2.53
C ASP A 37 -4.27 6.54 1.98
N ALA A 38 -4.79 5.41 1.49
CA ALA A 38 -3.99 4.39 0.86
C ALA A 38 -3.27 4.90 -0.39
N TYR A 39 -3.96 5.68 -1.23
CA TYR A 39 -3.39 6.30 -2.42
C TYR A 39 -2.24 7.26 -2.07
N GLU A 40 -2.45 8.17 -1.11
CA GLU A 40 -1.43 9.14 -0.70
C GLU A 40 -0.19 8.46 -0.12
N LYS A 41 -0.36 7.38 0.67
CA LYS A 41 0.76 6.58 1.18
C LYS A 41 1.54 5.94 0.05
N ILE A 42 0.88 5.27 -0.89
CA ILE A 42 1.56 4.65 -2.04
C ILE A 42 2.27 5.70 -2.90
N LYS A 43 1.64 6.86 -3.12
CA LYS A 43 2.22 7.96 -3.88
C LYS A 43 3.51 8.49 -3.26
N ARG A 44 3.58 8.61 -1.93
CA ARG A 44 4.80 9.02 -1.20
C ARG A 44 5.92 7.99 -1.27
N VAL A 45 5.58 6.71 -1.20
CA VAL A 45 6.57 5.61 -1.28
C VAL A 45 7.13 5.48 -2.72
N GLY A 46 6.39 5.98 -3.72
CA GLY A 46 6.84 6.00 -5.10
C GLY A 46 6.63 4.65 -5.83
N PRO A 47 7.11 4.56 -7.08
CA PRO A 47 6.87 3.40 -7.94
C PRO A 47 7.40 2.10 -7.34
N ASN A 48 6.76 0.98 -7.70
CA ASN A 48 7.12 -0.34 -7.17
C ASN A 48 8.46 -0.83 -7.79
N PRO A 49 9.47 -1.19 -6.98
CA PRO A 49 10.75 -1.72 -7.47
C PRO A 49 10.63 -2.90 -8.45
N ILE A 50 9.57 -3.73 -8.33
CA ILE A 50 9.32 -4.88 -9.23
C ILE A 50 9.05 -4.42 -10.67
N THR A 51 8.33 -3.31 -10.84
CA THR A 51 7.93 -2.83 -12.17
C THR A 51 9.01 -1.96 -12.80
N VAL A 52 9.84 -1.31 -11.99
CA VAL A 52 11.01 -0.56 -12.46
C VAL A 52 12.07 -1.52 -13.04
N SER A 53 12.34 -2.64 -12.38
CA SER A 53 13.33 -3.62 -12.86
C SER A 53 12.92 -4.36 -14.14
N LYS A 54 11.61 -4.43 -14.45
CA LYS A 54 11.12 -5.00 -15.70
C LYS A 54 11.29 -4.10 -16.92
N LYS A 55 11.52 -2.79 -16.76
CA LYS A 55 11.69 -1.85 -17.88
C LYS A 55 13.08 -1.88 -18.52
N SER A 56 14.03 -2.61 -17.94
CA SER A 56 15.42 -2.72 -18.41
C SER A 56 15.71 -4.00 -19.22
N LYS A 57 14.70 -4.55 -19.90
CA LYS A 57 14.86 -5.63 -20.88
C LYS A 57 14.23 -5.24 -22.21
#